data_AF-A0AA41U2H8-F1
#
_entry.id   AF-A0AA41U2H8-F1
#
_cell.length_a   1.000
_cell.length_b   1.000
_cell.length_c   1.000
_cell.angle_alpha   90.00
_cell.angle_beta   90.00
_cell.angle_gamma   90.00
#
_symmetry.space_group_name_H-M   'P 1'
#
loop_
_entity.id
_entity.type
_entity.pdbx_description
1 polymer ?
#
loop_
_entity_poly.entity_id
_entity_poly.type
_entity_poly.pdbx_seq_one_letter_code
_entity_poly.pdbx_strand_id
1 'polypeptide(L)'
;MHVRGDGGVVVARAACGLPWFETLAGLDPAAFPMLGSLDPYRDAAFRGPQLPALIDELERLPAECGGPWVAEVRELCRIAAGGISGDVWFIGD
;
A
#
# COMPACT_ATOMS: atom_id res chain seq x y z
N MET A 1 2.38 -0.20 -7.63
CA MET A 1 2.42 -1.02 -6.40
C MET A 1 2.52 -2.49 -6.76
N HIS A 2 3.21 -3.32 -5.98
CA HIS A 2 3.32 -4.76 -6.24
C HIS A 2 3.62 -5.57 -4.98
N VAL A 3 3.43 -6.88 -5.01
CA VAL A 3 3.90 -7.79 -3.95
C VAL A 3 5.20 -8.44 -4.41
N ARG A 4 6.22 -8.45 -3.54
CA ARG A 4 7.40 -9.29 -3.70
C ARG A 4 7.31 -10.47 -2.75
N GLY A 5 7.46 -11.69 -3.27
CA GLY A 5 7.61 -12.89 -2.46
C GLY A 5 9.06 -13.13 -2.06
N ASP A 6 9.33 -14.30 -1.48
CA ASP A 6 10.69 -14.69 -1.08
C ASP A 6 11.67 -14.61 -2.27
N GLY A 7 12.88 -14.13 -2.01
CA GLY A 7 13.88 -13.86 -3.05
C GLY A 7 13.63 -12.62 -3.92
N GLY A 8 12.63 -11.78 -3.60
CA GLY A 8 12.41 -10.48 -4.25
C GLY A 8 11.64 -10.55 -5.57
N VAL A 9 11.10 -11.72 -5.92
CA VAL A 9 10.32 -11.92 -7.16
C VAL A 9 8.96 -11.25 -7.02
N VAL A 10 8.55 -10.49 -8.04
CA VAL A 10 7.21 -9.90 -8.11
C VAL A 10 6.19 -11.00 -8.38
N VAL A 11 5.26 -11.22 -7.45
CA VAL A 11 4.22 -12.26 -7.53
C VAL A 11 2.83 -11.71 -7.83
N ALA A 12 2.61 -10.41 -7.61
CA ALA A 12 1.38 -9.71 -7.96
C ALA A 12 1.66 -8.22 -8.22
N ARG A 13 0.90 -7.57 -9.09
CA ARG A 13 1.05 -6.14 -9.41
C ARG A 13 -0.31 -5.48 -9.50
N ALA A 14 -0.41 -4.27 -8.96
CA ALA A 14 -1.55 -3.38 -9.15
C ALA A 14 -1.68 -2.98 -10.62
N ALA A 15 -2.90 -2.91 -11.15
CA ALA A 15 -3.14 -2.44 -12.51
C ALA A 15 -3.07 -0.90 -12.58
N CYS A 16 -3.33 -0.20 -11.48
CA CYS A 16 -3.18 1.24 -11.37
C CYS A 16 -2.02 1.67 -10.46
N GLY A 17 -1.55 2.90 -10.68
CA GLY A 17 -0.64 3.58 -9.77
C GLY A 17 -1.40 4.13 -8.55
N LEU A 18 -0.65 4.52 -7.52
CA LEU A 18 -1.21 5.31 -6.43
C LEU A 18 -1.32 6.77 -6.90
N PRO A 19 -2.50 7.42 -6.84
CA PRO A 19 -2.63 8.83 -7.20
C PRO A 19 -2.11 9.71 -6.06
N TRP A 20 -0.77 9.82 -5.97
CA TRP A 20 -0.03 10.40 -4.84
C TRP A 20 -0.57 11.75 -4.36
N PHE A 21 -0.75 12.68 -5.28
CA PHE A 21 -1.09 14.07 -4.96
C PHE A 21 -2.57 14.24 -4.67
N GLU A 22 -3.44 13.46 -5.29
CA GLU A 22 -4.88 13.54 -5.07
C GLU A 22 -5.30 12.83 -3.77
N THR A 23 -4.61 11.75 -3.37
CA THR A 23 -5.10 10.89 -2.28
C THR A 23 -4.30 11.03 -0.99
N LEU A 24 -2.98 11.27 -1.06
CA LEU A 24 -2.13 11.30 0.13
C LEU A 24 -1.69 12.70 0.57
N ALA A 25 -1.69 13.70 -0.32
CA ALA A 25 -1.17 15.04 0.00
C ALA A 25 -1.90 15.74 1.15
N GLY A 26 -3.18 15.43 1.36
CA GLY A 26 -4.01 16.00 2.44
C GLY A 26 -4.17 15.08 3.65
N LEU A 27 -3.54 13.91 3.66
CA LEU A 27 -3.73 12.92 4.71
C LEU A 27 -2.92 13.30 5.96
N ASP A 28 -3.56 13.29 7.13
CA ASP A 28 -2.84 13.53 8.39
C ASP A 28 -1.96 12.32 8.73
N PRO A 29 -0.62 12.46 8.72
CA PRO A 29 0.28 11.35 9.01
C PRO A 29 0.18 10.84 10.45
N ALA A 30 -0.39 11.62 11.39
CA ALA A 30 -0.67 11.14 12.73
C ALA A 30 -1.88 10.19 12.77
N ALA A 31 -2.88 10.41 11.91
CA ALA A 31 -4.09 9.59 11.80
C ALA A 31 -3.91 8.36 10.89
N PHE A 32 -2.96 8.46 9.95
CA PHE A 32 -2.62 7.44 8.95
C PHE A 32 -1.10 7.24 8.87
N PRO A 33 -0.44 6.71 9.91
CA PRO A 33 1.00 6.56 9.95
C PRO A 33 1.58 5.68 8.84
N MET A 34 0.86 4.67 8.34
CA MET A 34 1.33 3.82 7.25
C MET A 34 1.27 4.57 5.92
N LEU A 35 0.09 5.03 5.51
CA LEU A 35 -0.10 5.75 4.26
C LEU A 35 0.66 7.09 4.25
N GLY A 36 0.72 7.78 5.38
CA GLY A 36 1.46 9.04 5.56
C GLY A 36 2.97 8.88 5.62
N SER A 37 3.49 7.65 5.78
CA SER A 37 4.94 7.38 5.67
C SER A 37 5.42 7.25 4.23
N LEU A 38 4.50 7.16 3.27
CA LEU A 38 4.83 7.00 1.86
C LEU A 38 5.34 8.31 1.27
N ASP A 39 6.40 8.21 0.46
CA ASP A 39 7.01 9.33 -0.25
C ASP A 39 6.88 9.06 -1.76
N PRO A 40 6.31 9.97 -2.55
CA PRO A 40 6.10 9.77 -3.98
C PRO A 40 7.40 9.54 -4.77
N TYR A 41 8.56 9.91 -4.22
CA TYR A 41 9.86 9.76 -4.87
C TYR A 41 10.71 8.64 -4.25
N ARG A 42 10.16 7.86 -3.31
CA ARG A 42 10.88 6.75 -2.68
C ARG A 42 10.05 5.50 -2.65
N ASP A 43 10.74 4.39 -2.90
CA ASP A 43 10.16 3.08 -2.68
C ASP A 43 9.92 2.86 -1.18
N ALA A 44 8.77 2.28 -0.86
CA ALA A 44 8.40 1.86 0.48
C ALA A 44 7.87 0.43 0.46
N ALA A 45 8.24 -0.36 1.46
CA ALA A 45 7.80 -1.74 1.60
C ALA A 45 7.13 -1.95 2.96
N PHE A 46 5.94 -2.55 2.95
CA PHE A 46 5.25 -3.00 4.15
C PHE A 46 5.27 -4.52 4.24
N ARG A 47 5.76 -5.01 5.37
CA ARG A 47 5.91 -6.45 5.63
C ARG A 47 4.66 -7.04 6.27
N GLY A 48 4.57 -8.36 6.30
CA GLY A 48 3.49 -9.12 6.95
C GLY A 48 2.94 -8.49 8.25
N PRO A 49 3.78 -8.20 9.27
CA PRO A 49 3.30 -7.60 10.53
C PRO A 49 2.70 -6.19 10.41
N GLN A 50 3.03 -5.46 9.34
CA GLN A 50 2.54 -4.12 9.04
C GLN A 50 1.25 -4.12 8.21
N LEU A 51 0.94 -5.22 7.51
CA LEU A 51 -0.22 -5.30 6.60
C LEU A 51 -1.57 -5.10 7.32
N PRO A 52 -1.81 -5.62 8.54
CA PRO A 52 -3.07 -5.35 9.23
C PRO A 52 -3.30 -3.86 9.47
N ALA A 53 -2.29 -3.13 9.95
CA ALA A 53 -2.38 -1.69 10.19
C ALA A 53 -2.63 -0.90 8.89
N LEU A 54 -1.98 -1.32 7.79
CA LEU A 54 -2.23 -0.74 6.47
C LEU A 54 -3.67 -0.99 5.99
N ILE A 55 -4.22 -2.19 6.19
CA ILE A 55 -5.61 -2.50 5.84
C ILE A 55 -6.57 -1.64 6.66
N ASP A 56 -6.34 -1.51 7.97
CA ASP A 56 -7.17 -0.68 8.86
C ASP A 56 -7.17 0.79 8.45
N GLU A 57 -6.04 1.32 7.99
CA GLU A 57 -5.94 2.68 7.43
C GLU A 57 -6.74 2.82 6.14
N LEU A 58 -6.63 1.85 5.23
CA LEU A 58 -7.39 1.83 3.97
C LEU A 58 -8.91 1.77 4.21
N GLU A 59 -9.36 1.18 5.32
CA GLU A 59 -10.78 1.13 5.71
C GLU A 59 -11.30 2.45 6.30
N ARG A 60 -10.42 3.23 6.91
CA ARG A 60 -10.74 4.55 7.49
C ARG A 60 -10.50 5.71 6.54
N LEU A 61 -10.00 5.46 5.33
CA LEU A 61 -9.75 6.50 4.34
C LEU A 61 -11.03 7.31 4.06
N PRO A 62 -10.94 8.66 4.04
CA PRO A 62 -12.02 9.49 3.54
C PRO A 62 -12.41 9.09 2.11
N ALA A 63 -13.69 9.18 1.77
CA ALA A 63 -14.20 8.74 0.46
C ALA A 63 -13.53 9.50 -0.70
N GLU A 64 -13.19 10.77 -0.48
CA GLU A 64 -12.46 11.64 -1.40
C GLU A 64 -11.01 11.20 -1.66
N CYS A 65 -10.37 10.53 -0.70
CA CYS A 65 -9.01 9.98 -0.82
C CYS A 65 -9.00 8.55 -1.38
N GLY A 66 -10.18 7.95 -1.53
CA GLY A 66 -10.35 6.58 -1.99
C GLY A 66 -10.11 6.40 -3.50
N GLY A 67 -10.61 5.30 -4.04
CA GLY A 67 -10.57 4.99 -5.46
C GLY A 67 -10.16 3.55 -5.76
N PRO A 68 -10.02 3.20 -7.05
CA PRO A 68 -9.68 1.83 -7.48
C PRO A 68 -8.40 1.29 -6.82
N TRP A 69 -7.41 2.18 -6.58
CA TRP A 69 -6.14 1.84 -5.95
C TRP A 69 -6.32 1.23 -4.55
N VAL A 70 -7.33 1.65 -3.78
CA VAL A 70 -7.59 1.13 -2.42
C VAL A 70 -7.93 -0.35 -2.47
N ALA A 71 -8.80 -0.74 -3.41
CA ALA A 71 -9.18 -2.13 -3.60
C ALA A 71 -7.98 -2.98 -4.05
N GLU A 72 -7.14 -2.44 -4.93
CA GLU A 72 -5.92 -3.12 -5.38
C GLU A 72 -4.90 -3.28 -4.24
N VAL A 73 -4.66 -2.27 -3.41
CA VAL A 73 -3.76 -2.40 -2.25
C VAL A 73 -4.30 -3.43 -1.27
N ARG A 74 -5.61 -3.46 -1.00
CA ARG A 74 -6.20 -4.49 -0.13
C ARG A 74 -6.02 -5.90 -0.70
N GLU A 75 -6.13 -6.06 -2.02
CA GLU A 75 -5.86 -7.34 -2.68
C GLU A 75 -4.39 -7.74 -2.53
N LEU A 76 -3.46 -6.81 -2.77
CA LEU A 76 -2.02 -7.04 -2.60
C LEU A 76 -1.68 -7.40 -1.15
N CYS A 77 -2.29 -6.75 -0.15
CA CYS A 77 -2.10 -7.10 1.26
C CYS A 77 -2.61 -8.52 1.56
N ARG A 78 -3.75 -8.94 1.00
CA ARG A 78 -4.28 -10.30 1.17
C ARG A 78 -3.36 -11.35 0.53
N ILE A 79 -2.85 -11.08 -0.67
CA ILE A 79 -1.87 -11.94 -1.35
C ILE A 79 -0.58 -12.05 -0.52
N ALA A 80 -0.07 -10.92 -0.02
CA ALA A 80 1.15 -10.87 0.78
C ALA A 80 0.99 -11.59 2.14
N ALA A 81 -0.17 -11.47 2.79
CA ALA A 81 -0.47 -12.15 4.05
C ALA A 81 -0.70 -13.67 3.88
N GLY A 82 -1.17 -14.12 2.72
CA GLY A 82 -1.35 -15.54 2.40
C GLY A 82 -0.07 -16.26 1.95
N GLY A 83 0.99 -15.52 1.61
CA GLY A 83 2.28 -16.06 1.18
C GLY A 83 3.29 -16.20 2.33
N ILE A 84 4.28 -17.10 2.14
CA ILE A 84 5.45 -17.19 3.01
C ILE A 84 6.32 -15.96 2.70
N SER A 85 6.24 -14.91 3.53
CA SER A 85 7.08 -13.70 3.45
C SER A 85 6.78 -12.76 2.27
N GLY A 86 5.51 -12.43 2.02
CA GLY A 86 5.16 -11.38 1.05
C GLY A 86 5.28 -9.96 1.62
N ASP A 87 5.96 -9.08 0.90
CA ASP A 87 6.02 -7.64 1.20
C ASP A 87 5.24 -6.86 0.12
N VAL A 88 4.43 -5.88 0.53
CA VAL A 88 3.74 -4.96 -0.38
C VAL A 88 4.64 -3.73 -0.63
N TRP A 89 4.95 -3.48 -1.88
CA TRP A 89 5.81 -2.40 -2.34
C TRP A 89 5.02 -1.29 -3.03
N PHE A 90 5.25 -0.08 -2.54
CA PHE A 90 4.90 1.17 -3.19
C PHE A 90 6.18 1.67 -3.88
N ILE A 91 6.07 1.96 -5.18
CA ILE A 91 7.21 2.35 -6.01
C ILE A 91 7.02 3.82 -6.31
N GLY A 92 8.03 4.63 -5.99
CA GLY A 92 8.04 6.04 -6.32
C GLY A 92 8.10 6.24 -7.84
N ASP A 93 7.76 7.45 -8.29
CA ASP A 93 7.90 7.86 -9.69
C ASP A 93 9.35 8.33 -9.98
#